data_AF-U7HNR1-F1
#
_entry.id   AF-U7HNR1-F1
#
_cell.length_a   1.000
_cell.length_b   1.000
_cell.length_c   1.000
_cell.angle_alpha   90.00
_cell.angle_beta   90.00
_cell.angle_gamma   90.00
#
_symmetry.space_group_name_H-M   'P 1'
#
loop_
_entity.id
_entity.type
_entity.pdbx_description
1 polymer ?
#
loop_
_entity_poly.entity_id
_entity_poly.type
_entity_poly.pdbx_seq_one_letter_code
_entity_poly.pdbx_strand_id
1 'polypeptide(L)' 'MPVVFRYRGFKFFFYSNEGDPLEPAHIHVRSGGKEAKFWLAPDLSLARNDGFDARTIRVLLEVVEANQKLLEDAWHDYFA' A
#
# COMPACT_ATOMS: atom_id res chain seq x y z
N MET A 1 -12.28 -4.64 -0.95
CA MET A 1 -11.08 -4.07 -0.30
C MET A 1 -10.50 -5.09 0.67
N PRO A 2 -9.68 -6.04 0.18
CA PRO A 2 -8.97 -6.99 1.02
C PRO A 2 -7.90 -6.27 1.85
N VAL A 3 -7.88 -6.52 3.16
CA VAL A 3 -6.78 -6.05 4.02
C VAL A 3 -5.74 -7.16 4.05
N VAL A 4 -4.56 -6.87 3.50
CA VAL A 4 -3.45 -7.84 3.37
C VAL A 4 -2.64 -7.91 4.66
N PHE A 5 -2.39 -6.76 5.28
CA PHE A 5 -1.51 -6.67 6.43
C PHE A 5 -1.95 -5.56 7.41
N ARG A 6 -1.62 -5.73 8.69
CA ARG A 6 -1.94 -4.78 9.76
C ARG A 6 -0.72 -4.54 10.63
N TYR A 7 -0.43 -3.27 10.90
CA TYR A 7 0.69 -2.87 11.75
C TYR A 7 0.29 -1.67 12.59
N ARG A 8 0.35 -1.78 13.92
CA ARG A 8 0.12 -0.66 14.88
C ARG A 8 -1.10 0.23 14.56
N GLY A 9 -2.21 -0.39 14.13
CA GLY A 9 -3.44 0.33 13.77
C GLY A 9 -3.52 0.81 12.31
N PHE A 10 -2.43 0.74 11.55
CA PHE A 10 -2.43 0.92 10.10
C PHE A 10 -2.93 -0.34 9.39
N LYS A 11 -3.77 -0.15 8.38
CA LYS A 11 -4.26 -1.22 7.51
C LYS A 11 -3.67 -1.06 6.13
N PHE A 12 -3.07 -2.13 5.61
CA PHE A 12 -2.50 -2.23 4.28
C PHE A 12 -3.47 -3.02 3.41
N PHE A 13 -3.89 -2.42 2.29
CA PHE A 13 -4.95 -2.97 1.44
C PHE A 13 -4.81 -2.45 0.01
N PHE A 14 -5.55 -3.06 -0.90
CA PHE A 14 -5.81 -2.53 -2.24
C PHE A 14 -7.32 -2.48 -2.48
N TYR A 15 -7.78 -1.64 -3.41
CA TYR A 15 -9.18 -1.65 -3.78
C TYR A 15 -9.46 -2.86 -4.65
N SER A 16 -10.68 -3.39 -4.60
CA SER A 16 -11.05 -4.53 -5.45
C SER A 16 -11.36 -4.11 -6.89
N ASN A 17 -11.47 -2.80 -7.13
CA ASN A 17 -11.93 -2.20 -8.38
C ASN A 17 -10.90 -1.15 -8.83
N GLU A 18 -9.70 -1.61 -9.22
CA GLU A 18 -8.52 -0.79 -9.57
C GLU A 18 -8.55 -0.25 -11.01
N GLY A 19 -9.74 -0.18 -11.62
CA GLY A 19 -9.93 0.37 -12.97
C GLY A 19 -9.45 -0.52 -14.11
N ASP A 20 -9.62 -0.01 -15.33
CA ASP A 20 -9.15 -0.60 -16.60
C ASP A 20 -8.60 0.54 -17.49
N PRO A 21 -7.29 0.57 -17.80
CA PRO A 21 -6.27 -0.45 -17.50
C PRO A 21 -5.84 -0.47 -16.03
N LEU A 22 -5.41 -1.65 -15.57
CA LEU A 22 -4.90 -1.85 -14.21
C LEU A 22 -3.59 -1.09 -14.01
N GLU A 23 -3.47 -0.39 -12.87
CA GLU A 23 -2.21 0.23 -12.46
C GLU A 23 -1.16 -0.82 -12.03
N PRO A 24 0.15 -0.47 -12.01
CA PRO A 24 1.18 -1.31 -11.42
C PRO A 24 0.87 -1.70 -9.98
N ALA A 25 1.48 -2.79 -9.50
CA ALA A 25 1.27 -3.29 -8.14
C ALA A 25 1.52 -2.20 -7.10
N HIS A 26 0.56 -2.00 -6.20
CA HIS A 26 0.61 -0.95 -5.19
C HIS A 26 -0.18 -1.31 -3.94
N ILE A 27 0.06 -0.56 -2.86
CA ILE A 27 -0.65 -0.75 -1.61
C ILE A 27 -1.11 0.59 -1.04
N HIS A 28 -2.35 0.62 -0.55
CA HIS A 28 -2.90 1.69 0.24
C HIS A 28 -2.69 1.40 1.73
N VAL A 29 -2.32 2.43 2.49
CA VAL A 29 -2.17 2.39 3.94
C VAL A 29 -3.11 3.41 4.55
N ARG A 30 -4.07 2.97 5.37
CA ARG A 30 -5.06 3.86 6.01
C ARG A 30 -5.01 3.77 7.53
N SER A 31 -5.12 4.93 8.19
CA SER A 31 -5.31 5.05 9.64
C SER A 31 -5.89 6.42 10.00
N GLY A 32 -6.85 6.48 10.92
CA GLY A 32 -7.38 7.74 11.45
C GLY A 32 -7.90 8.73 10.40
N GLY A 33 -8.56 8.24 9.34
CA GLY A 33 -9.07 9.07 8.24
C GLY A 33 -8.02 9.53 7.22
N LYS A 34 -6.74 9.15 7.42
CA LYS A 34 -5.61 9.46 6.54
C LYS A 34 -5.27 8.27 5.67
N GLU A 35 -4.69 8.52 4.50
CA GLU A 35 -4.31 7.48 3.55
C GLU A 35 -3.00 7.79 2.83
N ALA A 36 -2.20 6.78 2.56
CA ALA A 36 -1.06 6.85 1.64
C ALA A 36 -1.13 5.71 0.64
N LYS A 37 -0.61 5.93 -0.57
CA LYS A 37 -0.42 4.92 -1.61
C LYS A 37 1.07 4.78 -1.89
N PHE A 38 1.55 3.55 -1.93
CA PHE A 38 2.92 3.21 -2.29
C PHE A 38 2.93 2.28 -3.49
N TRP A 39 3.77 2.58 -4.48
CA TRP A 39 4.10 1.64 -5.54
C TRP A 39 4.94 0.52 -4.97
N LEU A 40 4.66 -0.72 -5.36
CA LEU A 40 5.47 -1.90 -5.03
C LEU A 40 6.35 -2.32 -6.21
N ALA A 41 5.98 -1.92 -7.44
CA ALA A 41 6.72 -2.17 -8.66
C ALA A 41 6.64 -0.97 -9.62
N PRO A 42 7.67 -0.71 -10.45
CA PRO A 42 8.97 -1.40 -10.48
C PRO A 42 9.88 -1.05 -9.28
N ASP A 43 9.68 0.11 -8.67
CA ASP A 43 10.45 0.58 -7.52
C ASP A 43 9.51 0.97 -6.37
N LEU A 44 9.90 0.63 -5.14
CA LEU A 44 9.18 1.03 -3.95
C LEU A 44 9.25 2.55 -3.76
N SER A 45 8.10 3.22 -3.86
CA SER A 45 8.03 4.68 -3.72
C SER A 45 6.67 5.16 -3.25
N LEU A 46 6.63 6.34 -2.62
CA LEU A 46 5.38 7.00 -2.26
C LEU A 46 4.72 7.58 -3.53
N ALA A 47 3.51 7.13 -3.84
CA ALA A 47 2.71 7.63 -4.96
C ALA A 47 1.79 8.79 -4.54
N ARG A 48 1.18 8.68 -3.36
CA ARG A 48 0.26 9.68 -2.81
C ARG A 48 0.27 9.66 -1.29
N ASN A 49 0.16 10.83 -0.67
CA ASN A 49 -0.06 10.97 0.76
C ASN A 49 -1.20 11.97 1.02
N ASP A 50 -2.18 11.54 1.79
CA ASP A 50 -3.36 12.29 2.19
C ASP A 50 -3.44 12.32 3.72
N GLY A 51 -2.67 13.24 4.31
CA GLY A 51 -2.77 13.61 5.73
C GLY A 51 -1.76 13.00 6.70
N PHE A 52 -0.87 12.09 6.27
CA PHE A 52 0.24 11.64 7.12
C PHE A 52 1.39 12.65 7.12
N ASP A 53 2.05 12.79 8.27
CA ASP A 53 3.28 13.57 8.36
C ASP A 53 4.49 12.80 7.78
N ALA A 54 5.56 13.52 7.50
CA ALA A 54 6.77 12.96 6.89
C ALA A 54 7.43 11.86 7.74
N ARG A 55 7.30 11.92 9.07
CA ARG A 55 7.87 10.91 9.98
C ARG A 55 7.11 9.60 9.83
N THR A 56 5.78 9.69 9.81
CA THR A 56 4.89 8.55 9.63
C THR A 56 5.10 7.92 8.26
N ILE A 57 5.20 8.72 7.19
CA ILE A 57 5.48 8.21 5.85
C ILE A 57 6.80 7.42 5.81
N ARG A 58 7.87 7.90 6.46
CA ARG A 58 9.14 7.15 6.52
C ARG A 58 8.97 5.79 7.21
N VAL A 59 8.30 5.76 8.36
CA VAL A 59 7.99 4.51 9.07
C VAL A 59 7.13 3.58 8.21
N LEU A 60 6.14 4.11 7.51
CA LEU A 60 5.30 3.30 6.62
C LEU A 60 6.10 2.76 5.44
N LEU A 61 7.02 3.54 4.87
CA LEU A 61 7.89 3.09 3.79
C LEU A 61 8.78 1.92 4.25
N GLU A 62 9.41 2.01 5.42
CA GLU A 62 10.20 0.91 6.02
C GLU A 62 9.36 -0.34 6.23
N VAL A 63 8.10 -0.18 6.65
CA VAL A 63 7.17 -1.31 6.85
C VAL A 63 6.74 -1.91 5.52
N VAL A 64 6.47 -1.10 4.50
CA VAL A 64 6.16 -1.60 3.14
C VAL A 64 7.37 -2.36 2.60
N GLU A 65 8.58 -1.80 2.71
CA GLU A 65 9.82 -2.43 2.25
C GLU A 65 10.02 -3.80 2.91
N ALA A 66 9.90 -3.87 4.24
CA ALA A 66 10.05 -5.12 4.98
C ALA A 66 8.99 -6.19 4.63
N ASN A 67 7.87 -5.79 4.03
CA ASN A 67 6.76 -6.68 3.66
C ASN A 67 6.48 -6.68 2.15
N GLN A 68 7.37 -6.13 1.32
CA GLN A 68 7.08 -5.84 -0.09
C GLN A 68 6.64 -7.09 -0.84
N LYS A 69 7.37 -8.20 -0.65
CA LYS A 69 7.04 -9.49 -1.26
C LYS A 69 5.63 -9.97 -0.90
N LEU A 70 5.25 -9.91 0.38
CA LEU A 70 3.92 -10.32 0.84
C LEU A 70 2.82 -9.48 0.18
N LEU A 71 3.04 -8.16 0.09
CA LEU A 71 2.06 -7.23 -0.44
C LEU A 71 1.93 -7.36 -1.96
N GLU A 72 3.04 -7.57 -2.66
CA GLU A 72 3.10 -7.77 -4.11
C GLU A 72 2.52 -9.13 -4.52
N ASP A 73 2.87 -10.21 -3.82
CA ASP A 73 2.31 -11.54 -4.05
C ASP A 73 0.77 -11.50 -3.86
N ALA A 74 0.28 -10.86 -2.78
CA ALA A 74 -1.16 -10.71 -2.55
C ALA A 74 -1.89 -9.85 -3.60
N TRP A 75 -1.21 -8.86 -4.18
CA TRP A 75 -1.74 -8.06 -5.28
C TRP A 75 -1.89 -8.93 -6.54
N HIS A 76 -0.83 -9.63 -6.92
CA HIS A 76 -0.84 -10.51 -8.10
C HIS A 76 -1.85 -11.65 -7.94
N ASP A 77 -1.92 -12.30 -6.78
CA ASP A 77 -2.90 -13.37 -6.51
C ASP A 77 -4.35 -12.92 -6.69
N TYR A 78 -4.64 -11.63 -6.49
CA TYR A 78 -5.98 -11.08 -6.61
C TYR A 78 -6.32 -10.61 -8.04
N PHE A 79 -5.35 -10.06 -8.77
CA PHE A 79 -5.57 -9.42 -10.07
C PHE A 79 -5.06 -10.22 -11.28
N ALA A 80 -4.42 -11.38 -11.07
CA ALA A 80 -3.99 -12.29 -12.13
C ALA A 80 -5.16 -13.00 -12.83
#